data_AF-A0A6H5HQ56-F1
#
_entry.id   AF-A0A6H5HQ56-F1
#
_cell.length_a   1.000
_cell.length_b   1.000
_cell.length_c   1.000
_cell.angle_alpha   90.00
_cell.angle_beta   90.00
_cell.angle_gamma   90.00
#
_symmetry.space_group_name_H-M   'P 1'
#
loop_
_entity.id
_entity.type
_entity.pdbx_description
1 polymer ?
#
loop_
_entity_poly.entity_id
_entity_poly.type
_entity_poly.pdbx_seq_one_letter_code
_entity_poly.pdbx_strand_id
1 'polypeptide(L)'
;MRAGRHAPGYVARGKFADPWKIPFREMIPLKLRTSVSARGDNRNGAFCVQEMSVLLACMKKNEFEERHCSTQLTSFQKCVSETEAALKQKKAAARRGDLAPGEKKLSHHQVTGLLKKYPG
;
A
#
# COMPACT_ATOMS: atom_id res chain seq x y z
N MET A 1 6.92 29.57 23.60
CA MET A 1 6.62 28.53 24.61
C MET A 1 7.35 27.25 24.18
N ARG A 2 8.29 26.75 24.98
CA ARG A 2 9.15 25.60 24.65
C ARG A 2 8.41 24.30 24.97
N ALA A 3 8.15 23.46 23.98
CA ALA A 3 7.62 22.11 24.18
C ALA A 3 8.67 21.25 24.89
N GLY A 4 8.30 20.69 26.04
CA GLY A 4 9.16 19.88 26.89
C GLY A 4 9.60 18.60 26.18
N ARG A 5 10.91 18.33 26.23
CA ARG A 5 11.50 17.05 25.86
C ARG A 5 11.03 16.01 26.88
N HIS A 6 10.23 15.03 26.48
CA HIS A 6 9.96 13.87 27.33
C HIS A 6 11.24 13.05 27.49
N ALA A 7 11.82 13.13 28.69
CA ALA A 7 12.86 12.25 29.21
C ALA A 7 12.25 10.90 29.63
N PRO A 8 13.03 9.81 29.73
CA PRO A 8 12.51 8.49 30.06
C PRO A 8 11.71 8.50 31.38
N GLY A 9 10.44 8.09 31.28
CA GLY A 9 9.55 7.80 32.40
C GLY A 9 8.84 9.00 33.03
N TYR A 10 7.60 9.28 32.59
CA TYR A 10 6.62 10.02 33.40
C TYR A 10 5.28 9.29 33.39
N VAL A 11 4.84 8.82 34.56
CA VAL A 11 3.42 8.57 34.81
C VAL A 11 2.76 9.95 34.92
N ALA A 12 1.59 10.14 34.30
CA ALA A 12 0.88 11.43 34.30
C ALA A 12 0.55 11.98 35.71
N ARG A 13 0.77 11.20 36.76
CA ARG A 13 0.65 11.60 38.17
C ARG A 13 1.81 11.00 38.99
N GLY A 14 2.81 11.81 39.27
CA GLY A 14 3.74 11.70 40.41
C GLY A 14 4.31 10.32 40.74
N LYS A 15 5.46 10.00 40.14
CA LYS A 15 6.67 9.36 40.71
C LYS A 15 7.56 8.91 39.53
N PHE A 16 8.88 8.95 39.71
CA PHE A 16 9.83 8.43 38.74
C PHE A 16 9.54 6.94 38.52
N ALA A 17 9.26 6.54 37.28
CA ALA A 17 8.96 5.14 36.96
C ALA A 17 10.28 4.36 36.87
N ASP A 18 10.42 3.30 37.68
CA ASP A 18 11.57 2.40 37.60
C ASP A 18 11.69 1.83 36.18
N PRO A 19 12.80 2.05 35.43
CA PRO A 19 12.92 1.59 34.04
C PRO A 19 12.76 0.07 33.86
N TRP A 20 13.00 -0.69 34.92
CA TRP A 20 12.84 -2.15 34.97
C TRP A 20 11.39 -2.60 35.17
N LYS A 21 10.51 -1.69 35.61
CA LYS A 21 9.09 -1.93 35.88
C LYS A 21 8.17 -1.40 34.78
N ILE A 22 8.73 -0.72 33.77
CA ILE A 22 7.98 -0.23 32.61
C ILE A 22 7.83 -1.40 31.60
N PRO A 23 6.60 -1.83 31.27
CA PRO A 23 6.37 -2.99 30.42
C PRO A 23 6.82 -2.76 28.97
N PHE A 24 6.86 -1.51 28.50
CA PHE A 24 7.31 -1.14 27.17
C PHE A 24 8.58 -0.31 27.22
N ARG A 25 9.62 -0.77 26.53
CA ARG A 25 10.85 0.00 26.31
C ARG A 25 10.84 0.53 24.89
N GLU A 26 10.86 1.85 24.74
CA GLU A 26 10.92 2.47 23.43
C GLU A 26 12.32 2.28 22.81
N MET A 27 12.38 1.69 21.61
CA MET A 27 13.63 1.67 20.81
C MET A 27 13.76 2.91 19.92
N ILE A 28 12.63 3.57 19.65
CA ILE A 28 12.51 4.79 18.86
C ILE A 28 11.58 5.71 19.65
N PRO A 29 11.84 7.03 19.70
CA PRO A 29 10.99 7.94 20.45
C PRO A 29 9.53 7.82 20.06
N LEU A 30 8.64 7.74 21.06
CA LEU A 30 7.19 7.71 20.90
C LEU A 30 6.63 9.07 20.42
N LYS A 31 7.01 9.47 19.21
CA LYS A 31 6.52 10.68 18.55
C LYS A 31 6.06 10.36 17.13
N LEU A 32 5.05 11.09 16.67
CA LEU A 32 4.60 10.99 15.29
C LEU A 32 5.73 11.43 14.34
N ARG A 33 5.88 10.73 13.22
CA ARG A 33 6.78 11.14 12.13
C ARG A 33 6.02 12.02 11.13
N THR A 34 6.75 12.84 10.38
CA THR A 34 6.21 13.69 9.31
C THR A 34 5.95 12.92 8.01
N SER A 35 6.31 11.64 7.95
CA SER A 35 6.08 10.77 6.81
C SER A 35 5.67 9.38 7.28
N VAL A 36 4.84 8.73 6.47
CA VAL A 36 4.48 7.32 6.64
C VAL A 36 5.50 6.43 5.89
N SER A 37 5.26 5.12 5.79
CA SER A 37 6.03 4.25 4.88
C SER A 37 5.09 3.53 3.91
N ALA A 38 5.51 3.36 2.66
CA ALA A 38 4.70 2.68 1.62
C ALA A 38 4.81 1.14 1.65
N ARG A 39 5.31 0.58 2.76
CA ARG A 39 5.79 -0.81 2.82
C ARG A 39 4.70 -1.88 2.66
N GLY A 40 3.42 -1.51 2.76
CA GLY A 40 2.27 -2.42 2.66
C GLY A 40 1.39 -2.26 1.42
N ASP A 41 1.66 -1.28 0.54
CA ASP A 41 0.76 -1.00 -0.60
C ASP A 41 0.91 -1.98 -1.77
N ASN A 42 1.91 -2.86 -1.72
CA ASN A 42 2.22 -3.79 -2.80
C ASN A 42 1.35 -5.05 -2.72
N ARG A 43 0.10 -4.95 -3.20
CA ARG A 43 -0.77 -6.12 -3.41
C ARG A 43 -0.34 -6.84 -4.70
N ASN A 44 0.68 -7.67 -4.59
CA ASN A 44 1.20 -8.50 -5.70
C ASN A 44 0.31 -9.72 -5.96
N GLY A 45 -0.96 -9.50 -6.30
CA GLY A 45 -1.84 -10.57 -6.76
C GLY A 45 -1.55 -10.95 -8.22
N ALA A 46 -1.70 -12.24 -8.56
CA ALA A 46 -1.76 -12.63 -9.97
C ALA A 46 -3.04 -12.05 -10.59
N PHE A 47 -2.90 -11.35 -11.72
CA PHE A 47 -4.01 -10.80 -12.48
C PHE A 47 -4.40 -11.76 -13.61
N CYS A 48 -5.65 -11.66 -14.10
CA CYS A 48 -6.13 -12.43 -15.26
C CYS A 48 -6.10 -13.96 -15.13
N VAL A 49 -6.11 -14.49 -13.89
CA VAL A 49 -6.06 -15.94 -13.63
C VAL A 49 -7.24 -16.69 -14.26
N GLN A 50 -8.42 -16.07 -14.31
CA GLN A 50 -9.61 -16.65 -14.94
C GLN A 50 -9.45 -16.82 -16.45
N GLU A 51 -9.02 -15.77 -17.16
CA GLU A 51 -8.81 -15.86 -18.61
C GLU A 51 -7.67 -16.82 -18.95
N MET A 52 -6.62 -16.85 -18.12
CA MET A 52 -5.51 -17.77 -18.25
C MET A 52 -5.97 -19.23 -18.11
N SER A 53 -6.85 -19.54 -17.15
CA SER A 53 -7.34 -20.92 -16.95
C SER A 53 -8.22 -21.39 -18.11
N VAL A 54 -9.04 -20.51 -18.68
CA VAL A 54 -9.88 -20.80 -19.86
C VAL A 54 -9.01 -21.05 -21.10
N LEU A 55 -7.99 -20.23 -21.31
CA LEU A 55 -7.01 -20.42 -22.40
C LEU A 55 -6.29 -21.76 -22.27
N LEU A 56 -5.77 -22.08 -21.08
CA LEU A 56 -5.11 -23.35 -20.79
C LEU A 56 -6.04 -24.56 -21.00
N ALA A 57 -7.32 -24.44 -20.65
CA ALA A 57 -8.30 -25.49 -20.89
C ALA A 57 -8.56 -25.74 -22.37
N CYS A 58 -8.56 -24.68 -23.21
CA CYS A 58 -8.67 -24.82 -24.65
C CYS A 58 -7.41 -25.47 -25.25
N MET A 59 -6.23 -24.97 -24.88
CA MET A 59 -4.96 -25.48 -25.38
C MET A 59 -4.78 -26.97 -25.05
N LYS A 60 -5.19 -27.40 -23.84
CA LYS A 60 -5.14 -28.82 -23.46
C LYS A 60 -5.99 -29.73 -24.36
N LYS A 61 -7.09 -29.23 -24.93
CA LYS A 61 -7.97 -30.02 -25.80
C LYS A 61 -7.45 -30.11 -27.25
N ASN A 62 -6.65 -29.14 -27.67
CA ASN A 62 -6.20 -28.98 -29.05
C ASN A 62 -4.67 -29.10 -29.17
N GLU A 63 -4.05 -29.96 -28.35
CA GLU A 63 -2.60 -30.24 -28.37
C GLU A 63 -1.71 -28.97 -28.31
N PHE A 64 -2.20 -27.93 -27.64
CA PHE A 64 -1.55 -26.63 -27.50
C PHE A 64 -1.39 -25.85 -28.82
N GLU A 65 -2.18 -26.16 -29.85
CA GLU A 65 -2.18 -25.36 -31.07
C GLU A 65 -2.99 -24.07 -30.89
N GLU A 66 -2.29 -22.93 -30.82
CA GLU A 66 -2.87 -21.62 -30.56
C GLU A 66 -3.96 -21.19 -31.55
N ARG A 67 -3.87 -21.66 -32.80
CA ARG A 67 -4.82 -21.34 -33.87
C ARG A 67 -6.25 -21.72 -33.51
N HIS A 68 -6.42 -22.83 -32.79
CA HIS A 68 -7.71 -23.34 -32.35
C HIS A 68 -8.30 -22.60 -31.14
N CYS A 69 -7.48 -21.80 -30.45
CA CYS A 69 -7.83 -21.09 -29.21
C CYS A 69 -7.73 -19.56 -29.34
N SER A 70 -7.87 -19.04 -30.56
CA SER A 70 -7.72 -17.60 -30.87
C SER A 70 -8.66 -16.71 -30.05
N THR A 71 -9.88 -17.18 -29.76
CA THR A 71 -10.87 -16.42 -28.99
C THR A 71 -10.45 -16.24 -27.53
N GLN A 72 -9.98 -17.31 -26.88
CA GLN A 72 -9.49 -17.31 -25.50
C GLN A 72 -8.16 -16.56 -25.38
N LEU A 73 -7.32 -16.61 -26.42
CA LEU A 73 -6.08 -15.85 -26.45
C LEU A 73 -6.36 -14.34 -26.51
N THR A 74 -7.33 -13.94 -27.33
CA THR A 74 -7.76 -12.55 -27.44
C THR A 74 -8.36 -12.03 -26.13
N SER A 75 -9.17 -12.84 -25.43
CA SER A 75 -9.74 -12.43 -24.14
C SER A 75 -8.66 -12.27 -23.05
N PHE A 76 -7.70 -13.19 -22.99
CA PHE A 76 -6.55 -13.10 -22.10
C PHE A 76 -5.71 -11.84 -22.36
N GLN A 77 -5.36 -11.57 -23.63
CA GLN A 77 -4.58 -10.38 -24.00
C GLN A 77 -5.31 -9.08 -23.65
N LYS A 78 -6.63 -9.01 -23.85
CA LYS A 78 -7.45 -7.88 -23.43
C LYS A 78 -7.35 -7.65 -21.92
N CYS A 79 -7.55 -8.68 -21.11
CA CYS A 79 -7.41 -8.57 -19.65
C CYS A 79 -6.01 -8.06 -19.25
N VAL A 80 -4.94 -8.57 -19.85
CA VAL A 80 -3.56 -8.14 -19.55
C VAL A 80 -3.38 -6.65 -19.89
N SER A 81 -3.74 -6.22 -21.09
CA SER A 81 -3.58 -4.83 -21.51
C SER A 81 -4.38 -3.84 -20.65
N GLU A 82 -5.63 -4.17 -20.32
CA GLU A 82 -6.49 -3.36 -19.45
C GLU A 82 -5.93 -3.26 -18.02
N THR A 83 -5.47 -4.38 -17.46
CA THR A 83 -4.89 -4.40 -16.11
C THR A 83 -3.58 -3.63 -16.05
N GLU A 84 -2.71 -3.76 -17.05
CA GLU A 84 -1.50 -2.96 -17.15
C GLU A 84 -1.79 -1.45 -17.25
N ALA A 85 -2.78 -1.07 -18.07
CA ALA A 85 -3.20 0.33 -18.19
C ALA A 85 -3.73 0.86 -16.85
N ALA A 86 -4.59 0.11 -16.17
CA ALA A 86 -5.13 0.47 -14.87
C ALA A 86 -4.03 0.59 -13.79
N LEU A 87 -3.04 -0.31 -13.78
CA LEU A 87 -1.90 -0.24 -12.87
C LEU A 87 -1.03 0.99 -13.13
N LYS A 88 -0.76 1.33 -14.40
CA LYS A 88 -0.03 2.54 -14.78
C LYS A 88 -0.78 3.79 -14.32
N GLN A 89 -2.09 3.85 -14.54
CA GLN A 89 -2.93 4.97 -14.10
C GLN A 89 -2.94 5.12 -12.57
N LYS A 90 -3.12 4.03 -11.83
CA LYS A 90 -3.05 4.04 -10.35
C LYS A 90 -1.69 4.51 -9.83
N LYS A 91 -0.59 4.03 -10.42
CA LYS A 91 0.76 4.48 -10.06
C LYS A 91 0.96 5.97 -10.36
N ALA A 92 0.47 6.46 -11.49
CA ALA A 92 0.54 7.87 -11.84
C ALA A 92 -0.27 8.74 -10.87
N ALA A 93 -1.51 8.35 -10.55
CA ALA A 93 -2.36 9.03 -9.59
C ALA A 93 -1.73 9.08 -8.18
N ALA A 94 -1.20 7.94 -7.71
CA ALA A 94 -0.52 7.86 -6.42
C ALA A 94 0.71 8.77 -6.34
N ARG A 95 1.47 8.92 -7.45
CA ARG A 95 2.63 9.81 -7.53
C ARG A 95 2.25 11.29 -7.54
N ARG A 96 1.16 11.66 -8.21
CA ARG A 96 0.66 13.05 -8.21
C ARG A 96 0.30 13.49 -6.79
N GLY A 97 -0.29 12.59 -6.01
CA GLY A 97 -0.60 12.85 -4.61
C GLY A 97 -1.69 13.91 -4.43
N ASP A 98 -2.54 14.09 -5.45
CA ASP A 98 -3.62 15.08 -5.46
C ASP A 98 -4.63 14.77 -4.35
N LEU A 99 -4.94 15.74 -3.49
CA LEU A 99 -5.83 15.54 -2.35
C LEU A 99 -7.27 15.87 -2.75
N ALA A 100 -8.11 14.85 -2.94
CA ALA A 100 -9.54 15.06 -3.12
C ALA A 100 -10.25 15.21 -1.75
N PRO A 101 -11.06 16.27 -1.54
CA PRO A 101 -11.82 16.43 -0.31
C PRO A 101 -12.78 15.26 -0.07
N GLY A 102 -12.78 14.70 1.15
CA GLY A 102 -13.70 13.62 1.55
C GLY A 102 -13.24 12.20 1.20
N GLU A 103 -12.07 12.03 0.58
CA GLU A 103 -11.54 10.70 0.27
C GLU A 103 -11.05 9.97 1.54
N LYS A 104 -11.63 8.79 1.80
CA LYS A 104 -11.31 7.98 3.00
C LYS A 104 -10.08 7.09 2.82
N LYS A 105 -9.65 6.86 1.57
CA LYS A 105 -8.55 5.95 1.23
C LYS A 105 -7.42 6.74 0.57
N LEU A 106 -6.51 7.24 1.40
CA LEU A 106 -5.38 8.03 0.93
C LEU A 106 -4.17 7.15 0.64
N SER A 107 -3.47 7.43 -0.46
CA SER A 107 -2.14 6.92 -0.75
C SER A 107 -1.13 7.45 0.27
N HIS A 108 -0.09 6.67 0.54
CA HIS A 108 1.07 7.08 1.31
C HIS A 108 1.62 8.47 0.96
N HIS A 109 1.64 8.83 -0.33
CA HIS A 109 2.10 10.14 -0.79
C HIS A 109 1.18 11.27 -0.33
N GLN A 110 -0.14 11.07 -0.43
CA GLN A 110 -1.15 12.01 0.05
C GLN A 110 -1.07 12.21 1.56
N VAL A 111 -0.98 11.11 2.33
CA VAL A 111 -0.85 11.17 3.79
C VAL A 111 0.44 11.88 4.21
N THR A 112 1.57 11.56 3.58
CA THR A 112 2.84 12.25 3.85
C THR A 112 2.77 13.73 3.50
N GLY A 113 2.07 14.10 2.41
CA GLY A 113 1.82 15.50 2.07
C GLY A 113 1.03 16.24 3.15
N LEU A 114 0.02 15.60 3.74
CA LEU A 114 -0.77 16.17 4.83
C LEU A 114 0.05 16.33 6.12
N LEU A 115 0.80 15.30 6.52
CA LEU A 115 1.63 15.33 7.74
C LEU A 115 2.75 16.39 7.66
N LYS A 116 3.25 16.71 6.46
CA LYS A 116 4.20 17.80 6.27
C LYS A 116 3.57 19.19 6.44
N LYS A 117 2.29 19.35 6.08
CA LYS A 117 1.55 20.61 6.25
C LYS A 117 1.19 20.88 7.70
N TYR A 118 0.92 19.82 8.47
CA TYR A 118 0.53 19.90 9.87
C TYR A 118 1.44 19.00 10.73
N PRO A 119 2.67 19.44 11.01
CA PRO A 119 3.58 18.68 11.87
C PRO A 119 3.04 18.65 13.31
N GLY A 120 3.14 17.47 13.94
CA GLY A 120 2.83 17.26 15.35
C GLY A 120 4.00 17.52 16.29
#